data_AF-A0A6L7YLH9-F1
#
_entry.id   AF-A0A6L7YLH9-F1
#
_cell.length_a   1.000
_cell.length_b   1.000
_cell.length_c   1.000
_cell.angle_alpha   90.00
_cell.angle_beta   90.00
_cell.angle_gamma   90.00
#
_symmetry.space_group_name_H-M   'P 1'
#
loop_
_entity.id
_entity.type
_entity.pdbx_description
1 polymer ?
#
loop_
_entity_poly.entity_id
_entity_poly.type
_entity_poly.pdbx_seq_one_letter_code
_entity_poly.pdbx_strand_id
1 'polypeptide(L)'
;MSEEPDTLVTDEMIAAKGVWGDETTSHPVTESDIRKWAIATYWPDKPPPLYWDEEYARGTKWGGIIAPRDFNPFAWPVDRPPRRPPAAARRAGAPRKKR
;
A
#
# COMPACT_ATOMS: atom_id res chain seq x y z
N MET A 1 39.98 -1.53 -5.04
CA MET A 1 38.95 -2.47 -5.52
C MET A 1 37.98 -2.64 -4.37
N SER A 2 36.76 -2.17 -4.51
CA SER A 2 35.73 -2.37 -3.47
C SER A 2 35.34 -3.84 -3.51
N GLU A 3 35.49 -4.56 -2.39
CA GLU A 3 34.96 -5.92 -2.27
C GLU A 3 33.44 -5.86 -2.39
N GLU A 4 32.87 -6.64 -3.31
CA GLU A 4 31.42 -6.79 -3.40
C GLU A 4 30.94 -7.71 -2.26
N PRO A 5 29.86 -7.35 -1.56
CA PRO A 5 29.39 -8.14 -0.45
C PRO A 5 28.79 -9.48 -0.93
N ASP A 6 28.99 -10.54 -0.15
CA ASP A 6 28.41 -11.87 -0.39
C ASP A 6 26.87 -11.85 -0.43
N THR A 7 26.23 -10.83 0.15
CA THR A 7 24.77 -10.67 0.13
C THR A 7 24.33 -9.20 0.24
N LEU A 8 23.16 -8.90 -0.33
CA LEU A 8 22.47 -7.62 -0.19
C LEU A 8 21.55 -7.57 1.05
N VAL A 9 21.42 -8.68 1.78
CA VAL A 9 20.61 -8.74 3.01
C VAL A 9 21.44 -8.19 4.18
N THR A 10 21.04 -7.04 4.72
CA THR A 10 21.75 -6.42 5.84
C THR A 10 21.34 -7.04 7.18
N ASP A 11 22.20 -6.90 8.19
CA ASP A 11 21.89 -7.30 9.58
C ASP A 11 20.62 -6.63 10.10
N GLU A 12 20.36 -5.39 9.66
CA GLU A 12 19.14 -4.65 9.94
C GLU A 12 17.89 -5.36 9.40
N MET A 13 17.94 -5.85 8.16
CA MET A 13 16.85 -6.63 7.56
C MET A 13 16.63 -7.95 8.30
N ILE A 14 17.71 -8.59 8.75
CA ILE A 14 17.63 -9.82 9.55
C ILE A 14 16.94 -9.54 10.90
N ALA A 15 17.30 -8.44 11.56
CA ALA A 15 16.71 -8.02 12.83
C ALA A 15 15.22 -7.64 12.71
N ALA A 16 14.79 -7.14 11.54
CA ALA A 16 13.40 -6.77 11.30
C ALA A 16 12.45 -7.98 11.09
N LYS A 17 12.98 -9.19 10.87
CA LYS A 17 12.14 -10.38 10.62
C LYS A 17 11.22 -10.66 11.82
N GLY A 18 9.92 -10.71 11.55
CA GLY A 18 8.90 -10.98 12.57
C GLY A 18 8.63 -9.81 13.52
N VAL A 19 9.21 -8.64 13.28
CA VAL A 19 8.95 -7.41 14.02
C VAL A 19 7.91 -6.58 13.27
N TRP A 20 6.84 -6.18 13.95
CA TRP A 20 5.84 -5.28 13.38
C TRP A 20 6.41 -3.87 13.19
N GLY A 21 6.15 -3.28 12.02
CA GLY A 21 6.49 -1.89 11.72
C GLY A 21 5.48 -0.90 12.31
N ASP A 22 5.68 0.38 11.99
CA ASP A 22 4.71 1.42 12.35
C ASP A 22 3.49 1.37 11.45
N GLU A 23 2.39 1.89 11.97
CA GLU A 23 1.15 2.09 11.25
C GLU A 23 1.23 3.32 10.36
N THR A 24 0.62 3.23 9.17
CA THR A 24 0.38 4.36 8.27
C THR A 24 -1.12 4.43 7.98
N THR A 25 -1.65 5.65 7.92
CA THR A 25 -3.04 5.92 7.58
C THR A 25 -3.18 6.15 6.08
N SER A 26 -4.10 5.43 5.43
CA SER A 26 -4.55 5.77 4.08
C SER A 26 -5.57 6.90 4.14
N HIS A 27 -5.45 7.89 3.25
CA HIS A 27 -6.49 8.91 3.08
C HIS A 27 -7.73 8.34 2.38
N PRO A 28 -8.89 9.02 2.47
CA PRO A 28 -10.08 8.63 1.72
C PRO A 28 -9.78 8.49 0.22
N VAL A 29 -10.19 7.36 -0.35
CA VAL A 29 -10.01 7.09 -1.78
C VAL A 29 -11.08 7.83 -2.56
N THR A 30 -10.66 8.65 -3.51
CA THR A 30 -11.56 9.35 -4.43
C THR A 30 -11.71 8.58 -5.74
N GLU A 31 -12.78 8.86 -6.48
CA GLU A 31 -12.96 8.29 -7.82
C GLU A 31 -11.78 8.63 -8.75
N SER A 32 -11.18 9.81 -8.59
CA SER A 32 -10.02 10.21 -9.39
C SER A 32 -8.80 9.33 -9.12
N ASP A 33 -8.61 8.87 -7.88
CA ASP A 33 -7.51 7.95 -7.53
C ASP A 33 -7.72 6.59 -8.20
N ILE A 34 -8.96 6.10 -8.18
CA ILE A 34 -9.36 4.85 -8.83
C ILE A 34 -9.14 4.94 -10.34
N ARG A 35 -9.61 6.02 -10.99
CA ARG A 35 -9.46 6.26 -12.42
C ARG A 35 -7.98 6.30 -12.84
N LYS A 36 -7.16 7.05 -12.10
CA LYS A 36 -5.71 7.15 -12.37
C LYS A 36 -5.02 5.81 -12.23
N TRP A 37 -5.32 5.06 -11.18
CA TRP A 37 -4.76 3.72 -10.98
C TRP A 37 -5.15 2.78 -12.13
N ALA A 38 -6.43 2.72 -12.49
CA ALA A 38 -6.91 1.88 -13.57
C ALA A 38 -6.25 2.21 -14.91
N ILE A 39 -6.09 3.50 -15.24
CA ILE A 39 -5.37 3.92 -16.46
C ILE A 39 -3.92 3.43 -16.43
N ALA A 40 -3.24 3.55 -15.28
CA ALA A 40 -1.84 3.17 -15.15
C ALA A 40 -1.61 1.65 -15.24
N THR A 41 -2.47 0.84 -14.60
CA THR A 41 -2.27 -0.61 -14.52
C THR A 41 -2.76 -1.37 -15.74
N TYR A 42 -3.71 -0.83 -16.49
CA TYR A 42 -4.20 -1.44 -17.73
C TYR A 42 -3.42 -1.01 -18.98
N TRP A 43 -2.53 -0.01 -18.89
CA TRP A 43 -1.77 0.46 -20.05
C TRP A 43 -1.02 -0.69 -20.76
N PRO A 44 -1.09 -0.80 -22.10
CA PRO A 44 -1.66 0.17 -23.06
C PRO A 44 -3.16 0.01 -23.36
N ASP A 45 -3.81 -0.97 -22.75
CA ASP A 45 -5.20 -1.29 -23.01
C ASP A 45 -6.16 -0.33 -22.28
N LYS A 46 -7.39 -0.23 -22.81
CA LYS A 46 -8.45 0.55 -22.18
C LYS A 46 -8.93 -0.17 -20.91
N PRO A 47 -8.98 0.49 -19.73
CA PRO A 47 -9.48 -0.14 -18.52
C PRO A 47 -10.98 -0.47 -18.61
N PRO A 48 -11.46 -1.52 -17.90
CA PRO A 48 -12.87 -1.82 -17.79
C PRO A 48 -13.70 -0.60 -17.33
N PRO A 49 -14.88 -0.35 -17.93
CA PRO A 49 -15.69 0.85 -17.64
C PRO A 49 -16.13 0.93 -16.18
N LEU A 50 -16.23 -0.20 -15.47
CA LEU A 50 -16.54 -0.25 -14.04
C LEU A 50 -15.62 0.63 -13.17
N TYR A 51 -14.41 0.95 -13.63
CA TYR A 51 -13.43 1.71 -12.85
C TYR A 51 -13.36 3.20 -13.20
N TRP A 52 -14.05 3.67 -14.25
CA TRP A 52 -13.92 5.06 -14.70
C TRP A 52 -15.18 5.69 -15.27
N ASP A 53 -16.12 4.89 -15.76
CA ASP A 53 -17.39 5.32 -16.32
C ASP A 53 -18.48 5.24 -15.24
N GLU A 54 -18.87 6.41 -14.75
CA GLU A 54 -19.86 6.53 -13.67
C GLU A 54 -21.26 6.08 -14.11
N GLU A 55 -21.63 6.32 -15.37
CA GLU A 55 -22.94 5.94 -15.89
C GLU A 55 -23.05 4.42 -16.02
N TYR A 56 -22.01 3.80 -16.59
CA TYR A 56 -21.92 2.35 -16.64
C TYR A 56 -21.95 1.75 -15.24
N ALA A 57 -21.16 2.28 -14.31
CA ALA A 57 -21.00 1.72 -12.98
C ALA A 57 -22.29 1.82 -12.13
N ARG A 58 -23.06 2.91 -12.26
CA ARG A 58 -24.40 3.06 -11.65
C ARG A 58 -25.38 1.96 -12.07
N GLY A 59 -25.27 1.46 -13.30
CA GLY A 59 -26.09 0.37 -13.81
C GLY A 59 -25.71 -1.02 -13.26
N THR A 60 -24.62 -1.11 -12.51
CA THR A 60 -24.16 -2.36 -11.90
C THR A 60 -24.67 -2.51 -10.46
N LYS A 61 -24.51 -3.69 -9.89
CA LYS A 61 -24.84 -3.96 -8.47
C LYS A 61 -24.10 -3.08 -7.45
N TRP A 62 -23.03 -2.41 -7.87
CA TRP A 62 -22.21 -1.57 -7.00
C TRP A 62 -22.73 -0.13 -6.90
N GLY A 63 -23.56 0.32 -7.84
CA GLY A 63 -24.18 1.65 -7.81
C GLY A 63 -23.24 2.82 -8.06
N GLY A 64 -21.98 2.58 -8.42
CA GLY A 64 -20.95 3.58 -8.68
C GLY A 64 -19.61 2.92 -8.97
N ILE A 65 -18.60 3.72 -9.31
CA ILE A 65 -17.25 3.22 -9.59
C ILE A 65 -16.65 2.54 -8.34
N ILE A 66 -15.95 1.43 -8.57
CA ILE A 66 -15.20 0.71 -7.53
C ILE A 66 -13.72 0.63 -7.88
N ALA A 67 -12.88 0.46 -6.85
CA ALA A 67 -11.46 0.26 -7.04
C ALA A 67 -11.15 -1.13 -7.66
N PRO A 68 -10.17 -1.23 -8.58
CA PRO A 68 -9.59 -2.51 -8.99
C PRO A 68 -9.08 -3.33 -7.80
N ARG A 69 -9.02 -4.66 -7.96
CA ARG A 69 -8.60 -5.58 -6.86
C ARG A 69 -7.17 -5.36 -6.38
N ASP A 70 -6.32 -4.84 -7.25
CA ASP A 70 -4.92 -4.54 -7.04
C ASP A 70 -4.68 -3.08 -6.59
N PHE A 71 -5.75 -2.28 -6.43
CA PHE A 71 -5.63 -0.89 -6.01
C PHE A 71 -4.93 -0.77 -4.66
N ASN A 72 -3.84 0.02 -4.62
CA ASN A 72 -3.12 0.30 -3.39
C ASN A 72 -3.55 1.66 -2.80
N PRO A 73 -4.24 1.70 -1.65
CA PRO A 73 -4.68 2.95 -1.02
C PRO A 73 -3.53 3.78 -0.43
N PHE A 74 -2.30 3.26 -0.42
CA PHE A 74 -1.08 3.94 0.02
C PHE A 74 -0.22 4.43 -1.15
N ALA A 75 -0.72 4.41 -2.39
CA ALA A 75 0.05 4.74 -3.59
C ALA A 75 0.44 6.23 -3.71
N TRP A 76 -0.24 7.12 -2.98
CA TRP A 76 -0.11 8.57 -3.12
C TRP A 76 0.40 9.26 -1.83
N PRO A 77 1.54 8.84 -1.27
CA PRO A 77 2.08 9.54 -0.10
C PRO A 77 2.59 10.92 -0.52
N VAL A 78 2.25 11.95 0.27
CA VAL A 78 2.82 13.30 0.11
C VAL A 78 4.30 13.27 0.50
N ASP A 79 4.58 12.73 1.69
CA ASP A 79 5.92 12.49 2.17
C ASP A 79 6.33 11.06 1.89
N ARG A 80 7.42 10.88 1.14
CA ARG A 80 8.02 9.55 1.03
C ARG A 80 8.52 9.17 2.43
N PRO A 81 8.06 8.05 3.01
CA PRO A 81 8.59 7.65 4.30
C PRO A 81 10.11 7.52 4.15
N PRO A 82 10.90 8.10 5.08
CA PRO A 82 12.34 7.89 5.06
C PRO A 82 12.59 6.39 5.03
N ARG A 83 13.65 5.94 4.33
CA ARG A 83 14.08 4.54 4.40
C ARG A 83 14.42 4.28 5.86
N ARG A 84 13.46 3.70 6.58
CA ARG A 84 13.44 3.78 8.02
C ARG A 84 14.41 2.71 8.55
N PRO A 85 15.38 3.08 9.42
CA PRO A 85 15.95 2.08 10.30
C PRO A 85 14.81 1.51 11.17
N PRO A 86 14.85 0.24 11.59
CA PRO A 86 13.72 -0.41 12.24
C PRO A 86 13.42 0.36 13.52
N ALA A 87 12.14 0.71 13.72
CA ALA A 87 11.71 1.23 15.01
C ALA A 87 12.10 0.25 16.11
N ALA A 88 12.51 0.78 17.27
CA ALA A 88 12.72 -0.03 18.47
C ALA A 88 11.50 -0.95 18.67
N ALA A 89 11.74 -2.25 18.51
CA ALA A 89 10.71 -3.28 18.44
C ALA A 89 9.72 -3.14 19.61
N ARG A 90 8.45 -2.77 19.31
CA ARG A 90 7.38 -2.98 20.28
C ARG A 90 7.05 -4.47 20.25
N ARG A 91 7.53 -5.20 21.26
CA ARG A 91 7.17 -6.60 21.47
C ARG A 91 5.66 -6.73 21.53
N ALA A 92 5.08 -7.60 20.71
CA ALA A 92 3.69 -7.98 20.82
C ALA A 92 3.46 -8.69 22.17
N GLY A 93 2.54 -8.15 22.97
CA GLY A 93 1.95 -8.84 24.11
C GLY A 93 2.71 -8.74 25.44
N ALA A 94 2.51 -7.65 26.18
CA ALA A 94 2.48 -7.75 27.64
C ALA A 94 1.00 -7.90 28.07
N PRO A 95 0.65 -8.88 28.92
CA PRO A 95 -0.72 -9.06 29.37
C PRO A 95 -1.17 -7.80 30.13
N ARG A 96 -2.33 -7.24 29.75
CA ARG A 96 -3.00 -6.21 30.53
C ARG A 96 -3.33 -6.81 31.91
N LYS A 97 -2.62 -6.40 32.96
CA LYS A 97 -3.06 -6.64 34.34
C LYS A 97 -4.41 -5.94 34.51
N LYS A 98 -5.49 -6.73 34.63
CA LYS A 98 -6.78 -6.23 35.08
C LYS A 98 -6.60 -5.68 36.51
N ARG A 99 -6.99 -4.43 36.71
CA ARG A 99 -7.27 -3.85 38.03
C ARG A 99 -8.73 -4.07 38.35
#